data_AF-A0A7S0B4Y9-F1
#
_entry.id   AF-A0A7S0B4Y9-F1
#
_cell.length_a   1.000
_cell.length_b   1.000
_cell.length_c   1.000
_cell.angle_alpha   90.00
_cell.angle_beta   90.00
_cell.angle_gamma   90.00
#
_symmetry.space_group_name_H-M   'P 1'
#
loop_
_entity.id
_entity.type
_entity.pdbx_description
1 polymer ?
#
loop_
_entity_poly.entity_id
_entity_poly.type
_entity_poly.pdbx_seq_one_letter_code
_entity_poly.pdbx_strand_id
1 'polypeptide(L)'
;AASVVLRRWEKLRSMSATELVEEFRGLLGIRPQHGTQRSDLEAQLLDAAAWAEMPVAGLRDACEQRSLSGRVHEDAPELAQRLQLLERLHQSLCAPQYLAKGVDLTAVGSIAAGSRLLAEHERIQTLGRTGLEEECSRLGMPAQSRQSSAELQRRLRKVALWNALPLELLFAECRLTGLRSAGHRSHEEAGDARGRLVRELIAAQFTEVPLPEDRGQRQRHEFRPRVRREPESLRKHRQVLELPPDASVADVRRAYRRLALRHHPDKNARQAKDASSERFREVVEAYKALLDHFGQQG
;
A
#
# COMPACT_ATOMS: atom_id res chain seq x y z
N ALA A 1 17.75 -25.53 -23.90
CA ALA A 1 17.51 -25.42 -22.46
C ALA A 1 18.69 -25.94 -21.62
N ALA A 2 18.86 -27.25 -21.39
CA ALA A 2 19.86 -27.76 -20.42
C ALA A 2 21.32 -27.31 -20.68
N SER A 3 21.78 -27.34 -21.95
CA SER A 3 23.13 -26.89 -22.32
C SER A 3 23.34 -25.37 -22.24
N VAL A 4 22.27 -24.57 -22.20
CA VAL A 4 22.34 -23.10 -22.05
C VAL A 4 22.45 -22.75 -20.57
N VAL A 5 21.63 -23.37 -19.73
CA VAL A 5 21.69 -23.20 -18.26
C VAL A 5 23.04 -23.66 -17.71
N LEU A 6 23.57 -24.79 -18.16
CA LEU A 6 24.90 -25.28 -17.75
C LEU A 6 26.03 -24.31 -18.11
N ARG A 7 26.05 -23.78 -19.35
CA ARG A 7 27.02 -22.76 -19.75
C ARG A 7 26.89 -21.47 -18.94
N ARG A 8 25.66 -21.05 -18.64
CA ARG A 8 25.42 -19.88 -17.80
C ARG A 8 25.86 -20.12 -16.35
N TRP A 9 25.70 -21.34 -15.85
CA TRP A 9 26.18 -21.75 -14.53
C TRP A 9 27.71 -21.75 -14.42
N GLU A 10 28.40 -22.34 -15.38
CA GLU A 10 29.88 -22.32 -15.44
C GLU A 10 30.41 -20.87 -15.48
N LYS A 11 29.76 -20.02 -16.28
CA LYS A 11 30.08 -18.58 -16.33
C LYS A 11 29.90 -17.91 -14.97
N LEU A 12 28.73 -18.06 -14.34
CA LEU A 12 28.44 -17.44 -13.03
C LEU A 12 29.43 -17.89 -11.94
N ARG A 13 29.80 -19.17 -11.92
CA ARG A 13 30.80 -19.71 -10.97
C ARG A 13 32.19 -19.10 -11.15
N SER A 14 32.57 -18.79 -12.39
CA SER A 14 33.87 -18.20 -12.72
C SER A 14 33.95 -16.69 -12.42
N MET A 15 32.81 -16.00 -12.32
CA MET A 15 32.76 -14.55 -12.09
C MET A 15 33.23 -14.18 -10.68
N SER A 16 33.86 -13.04 -10.50
CA SER A 16 34.17 -12.44 -9.20
C SER A 16 32.91 -11.98 -8.46
N ALA A 17 33.01 -11.71 -7.15
CA ALA A 17 31.88 -11.22 -6.37
C ALA A 17 31.34 -9.87 -6.89
N THR A 18 32.22 -8.99 -7.38
CA THR A 18 31.85 -7.71 -7.98
C THR A 18 31.11 -7.89 -9.30
N GLU A 19 31.52 -8.83 -10.14
CA GLU A 19 30.84 -9.13 -11.41
C GLU A 19 29.45 -9.72 -11.17
N LEU A 20 29.29 -10.59 -10.17
CA LEU A 20 27.99 -11.13 -9.77
C LEU A 20 27.03 -10.03 -9.29
N VAL A 21 27.55 -9.05 -8.55
CA VAL A 21 26.76 -7.87 -8.11
C VAL A 21 26.29 -7.03 -9.30
N GLU A 22 27.13 -6.84 -10.32
CA GLU A 22 26.75 -6.10 -11.52
C GLU A 22 25.75 -6.87 -12.39
N GLU A 23 25.91 -8.19 -12.54
CA GLU A 23 24.93 -9.04 -13.24
C GLU A 23 23.57 -9.01 -12.53
N PHE A 24 23.57 -9.14 -11.19
CA PHE A 24 22.36 -9.04 -10.37
C PHE A 24 21.67 -7.69 -10.54
N ARG A 25 22.45 -6.59 -10.53
CA ARG A 25 21.92 -5.25 -10.76
C ARG A 25 21.35 -5.09 -12.16
N GLY A 26 22.03 -5.61 -13.18
CA GLY A 26 21.58 -5.54 -14.56
C GLY A 26 20.24 -6.26 -14.78
N LEU A 27 20.06 -7.40 -14.10
CA LEU A 27 18.85 -8.20 -14.20
C LEU A 27 17.67 -7.64 -13.39
N LEU A 28 17.92 -7.19 -12.16
CA LEU A 28 16.87 -6.86 -11.19
C LEU A 28 16.77 -5.37 -10.87
N GLY A 29 17.58 -4.52 -11.50
CA GLY A 29 17.53 -3.06 -11.36
C GLY A 29 17.93 -2.52 -9.98
N ILE A 30 18.50 -3.36 -9.11
CA ILE A 30 18.87 -3.01 -7.74
C ILE A 30 20.16 -3.71 -7.30
N ARG A 31 20.93 -3.06 -6.43
CA ARG A 31 22.08 -3.71 -5.76
C ARG A 31 21.58 -4.70 -4.71
N PRO A 32 22.28 -5.83 -4.50
CA PRO A 32 21.96 -6.73 -3.40
C PRO A 32 22.20 -6.05 -2.04
N GLN A 33 21.66 -6.63 -0.97
CA GLN A 33 21.83 -6.08 0.37
C GLN A 33 23.30 -6.13 0.81
N HIS A 34 23.70 -5.22 1.69
CA HIS A 34 25.03 -5.28 2.28
C HIS A 34 25.18 -6.57 3.09
N GLY A 35 26.25 -7.33 2.82
CA GLY A 35 26.52 -8.60 3.49
C GLY A 35 25.86 -9.82 2.84
N THR A 36 25.20 -9.69 1.68
CA THR A 36 24.76 -10.85 0.90
C THR A 36 25.96 -11.71 0.51
N GLN A 37 25.90 -13.00 0.79
CA GLN A 37 27.00 -13.91 0.47
C GLN A 37 27.07 -14.14 -1.04
N ARG A 38 28.28 -14.39 -1.53
CA ARG A 38 28.51 -14.75 -2.93
C ARG A 38 27.67 -15.96 -3.36
N SER A 39 27.55 -16.97 -2.50
CA SER A 39 26.74 -18.18 -2.74
C SER A 39 25.27 -17.86 -2.97
N ASP A 40 24.73 -16.88 -2.24
CA ASP A 40 23.32 -16.50 -2.34
C ASP A 40 23.06 -15.76 -3.65
N LEU A 41 23.98 -14.86 -4.05
CA LEU A 41 23.92 -14.17 -5.34
C LEU A 41 24.01 -15.15 -6.51
N GLU A 42 24.92 -16.12 -6.41
CA GLU A 42 25.06 -17.17 -7.40
C GLU A 42 23.76 -17.98 -7.53
N ALA A 43 23.20 -18.45 -6.40
CA ALA A 43 21.94 -19.20 -6.40
C ALA A 43 20.77 -18.40 -7.02
N GLN A 44 20.64 -17.12 -6.69
CA GLN A 44 19.58 -16.25 -7.23
C GLN A 44 19.73 -16.02 -8.74
N LEU A 45 20.96 -15.79 -9.22
CA LEU A 45 21.25 -15.62 -10.65
C LEU A 45 21.04 -16.92 -11.44
N LEU A 46 21.28 -18.07 -10.81
CA LEU A 46 21.00 -19.37 -11.39
C LEU A 46 19.53 -19.67 -11.49
N ASP A 47 18.76 -19.39 -10.44
CA ASP A 47 17.29 -19.47 -10.47
C ASP A 47 16.74 -18.65 -11.64
N ALA A 48 17.19 -17.40 -11.77
CA ALA A 48 16.74 -16.53 -12.85
C ALA A 48 17.17 -17.01 -14.25
N ALA A 49 18.40 -17.52 -14.39
CA ALA A 49 18.88 -18.14 -15.63
C ALA A 49 18.06 -19.39 -16.00
N ALA A 50 17.69 -20.20 -15.02
CA ALA A 50 16.86 -21.38 -15.22
C ALA A 50 15.46 -20.98 -15.69
N TRP A 51 14.82 -20.00 -15.03
CA TRP A 51 13.50 -19.52 -15.42
C TRP A 51 13.47 -18.98 -16.85
N ALA A 52 14.53 -18.25 -17.25
CA ALA A 52 14.66 -17.71 -18.61
C ALA A 52 14.58 -18.79 -19.71
N GLU A 53 14.85 -20.06 -19.39
CA GLU A 53 14.81 -21.21 -20.31
C GLU A 53 13.58 -22.12 -20.11
N MET A 54 12.86 -22.01 -18.99
CA MET A 54 11.69 -22.85 -18.67
C MET A 54 10.47 -22.49 -19.52
N PRO A 55 9.63 -23.45 -19.97
CA PRO A 55 8.33 -23.15 -20.59
C PRO A 55 7.33 -22.56 -19.59
N VAL A 56 6.19 -22.04 -20.07
CA VAL A 56 5.15 -21.42 -19.23
C VAL A 56 4.67 -22.35 -18.11
N ALA A 57 4.51 -23.64 -18.38
CA ALA A 57 4.13 -24.63 -17.36
C ALA A 57 5.13 -24.66 -16.19
N GLY A 58 6.43 -24.80 -16.48
CA GLY A 58 7.46 -24.80 -15.43
C GLY A 58 7.58 -23.47 -14.69
N LEU A 59 7.30 -22.35 -15.36
CA LEU A 59 7.24 -21.03 -14.72
C LEU A 59 6.04 -20.91 -13.76
N ARG A 60 4.88 -21.50 -14.10
CA ARG A 60 3.72 -21.58 -13.20
C ARG A 60 4.08 -22.40 -11.96
N ASP A 61 4.65 -23.58 -12.13
CA ASP A 61 5.10 -24.43 -11.02
C ASP A 61 6.11 -23.70 -10.12
N ALA A 62 7.06 -22.99 -10.71
CA ALA A 62 8.05 -22.20 -9.96
C ALA A 62 7.41 -21.05 -9.16
N CYS A 63 6.32 -20.45 -9.66
CA CYS A 63 5.54 -19.44 -8.94
C CYS A 63 4.77 -20.05 -7.79
N GLU A 64 4.14 -21.21 -8.00
CA GLU A 64 3.38 -21.95 -6.98
C GLU A 64 4.27 -22.40 -5.82
N GLN A 65 5.45 -22.95 -6.13
CA GLN A 65 6.45 -23.33 -5.12
C GLN A 65 6.88 -22.16 -4.23
N ARG A 66 6.87 -20.93 -4.77
CA ARG A 66 7.18 -19.70 -4.04
C ARG A 66 5.94 -19.01 -3.46
N SER A 67 4.78 -19.66 -3.49
CA SER A 67 3.50 -19.12 -3.01
C SER A 67 3.14 -17.77 -3.63
N LEU A 68 3.60 -17.52 -4.85
CA LEU A 68 3.31 -16.28 -5.56
C LEU A 68 1.86 -16.35 -6.05
N SER A 69 0.99 -15.53 -5.48
CA SER A 69 -0.43 -15.41 -5.87
C SER A 69 -0.63 -14.36 -6.97
N GLY A 70 -1.42 -14.67 -8.00
CA GLY A 70 -1.73 -13.72 -9.08
C GLY A 70 -2.39 -14.38 -10.29
N ARG A 71 -3.36 -13.70 -10.91
CA ARG A 71 -4.06 -14.19 -12.11
C ARG A 71 -3.14 -14.04 -13.32
N VAL A 72 -2.74 -15.16 -13.90
CA VAL A 72 -2.22 -15.18 -15.27
C VAL A 72 -3.43 -15.33 -16.18
N HIS A 73 -3.58 -14.43 -17.15
CA HIS A 73 -4.65 -14.54 -18.13
C HIS A 73 -4.37 -15.76 -19.02
N GLU A 74 -5.12 -16.84 -18.84
CA GLU A 74 -4.92 -18.08 -19.61
C GLU A 74 -5.15 -17.88 -21.12
N ASP A 75 -6.01 -16.91 -21.47
CA ASP A 75 -6.30 -16.54 -22.85
C ASP A 75 -5.25 -15.61 -23.48
N ALA A 76 -4.27 -15.12 -22.71
CA ALA A 76 -3.24 -14.25 -23.24
C ALA A 76 -2.24 -15.03 -24.13
N PRO A 77 -1.59 -14.38 -25.10
CA PRO A 77 -0.52 -15.02 -25.88
C PRO A 77 0.56 -15.62 -24.97
N GLU A 78 1.11 -16.78 -25.36
CA GLU A 78 2.09 -17.50 -24.55
C GLU A 78 3.29 -16.64 -24.12
N LEU A 79 3.77 -15.78 -25.02
CA LEU A 79 4.84 -14.82 -24.71
C LEU A 79 4.44 -13.83 -23.61
N ALA A 80 3.20 -13.34 -23.59
CA ALA A 80 2.72 -12.44 -22.55
C ALA A 80 2.59 -13.16 -21.21
N GLN A 81 2.06 -14.39 -21.20
CA GLN A 81 2.02 -15.24 -19.99
C GLN A 81 3.42 -15.48 -19.43
N ARG A 82 4.38 -15.81 -20.31
CA ARG A 82 5.78 -16.01 -19.96
C ARG A 82 6.37 -14.77 -19.30
N LEU A 83 6.23 -13.59 -19.92
CA LEU A 83 6.79 -12.35 -19.39
C LEU A 83 6.19 -11.99 -18.02
N GLN A 84 4.88 -12.17 -17.83
CA GLN A 84 4.21 -11.94 -16.55
C GLN A 84 4.73 -12.87 -15.45
N LEU A 85 4.90 -14.16 -15.75
CA LEU A 85 5.43 -15.13 -14.77
C LEU A 85 6.89 -14.84 -14.43
N LEU A 86 7.73 -14.55 -15.43
CA LEU A 86 9.13 -14.17 -15.22
C LEU A 86 9.26 -12.90 -14.38
N GLU A 87 8.44 -11.87 -14.66
CA GLU A 87 8.47 -10.63 -13.88
C GLU A 87 8.13 -10.91 -12.41
N ARG A 88 7.13 -11.75 -12.13
CA ARG A 88 6.76 -12.12 -10.75
C ARG A 88 7.85 -12.91 -10.03
N LEU A 89 8.49 -13.85 -10.71
CA LEU A 89 9.61 -14.61 -10.15
C LEU A 89 10.79 -13.69 -9.85
N HIS A 90 11.16 -12.80 -10.78
CA HIS A 90 12.21 -11.80 -10.56
C HIS A 90 11.86 -10.83 -9.43
N GLN A 91 10.62 -10.38 -9.33
CA GLN A 91 10.15 -9.55 -8.21
C GLN A 91 10.34 -10.27 -6.87
N SER A 92 10.10 -11.59 -6.81
CA SER A 92 10.30 -12.36 -5.58
C SER A 92 11.77 -12.41 -5.12
N LEU A 93 12.73 -12.34 -6.05
CA LEU A 93 14.15 -12.32 -5.73
C LEU A 93 14.61 -10.96 -5.16
N CYS A 94 14.04 -9.85 -5.64
CA CYS A 94 14.47 -8.51 -5.27
C CYS A 94 13.55 -7.77 -4.29
N ALA A 95 12.35 -8.29 -4.00
CA ALA A 95 11.38 -7.64 -3.11
C ALA A 95 11.96 -7.29 -1.72
N PRO A 96 12.74 -8.15 -1.04
CA PRO A 96 13.34 -7.80 0.25
C PRO A 96 14.30 -6.60 0.18
N GLN A 97 15.05 -6.45 -0.91
CA GLN A 97 16.03 -5.37 -1.16
C GLN A 97 15.30 -4.04 -1.32
N TYR A 98 14.21 -4.04 -2.10
CA TYR A 98 13.37 -2.86 -2.28
C TYR A 98 12.63 -2.49 -0.99
N LEU A 99 12.08 -3.48 -0.28
CA LEU A 99 11.36 -3.25 0.98
C LEU A 99 12.27 -2.65 2.05
N ALA A 100 13.50 -3.14 2.17
CA ALA A 100 14.52 -2.58 3.08
C ALA A 100 14.84 -1.10 2.78
N LYS A 101 14.66 -0.67 1.52
CA LYS A 101 14.82 0.72 1.07
C LYS A 101 13.49 1.50 1.06
N GLY A 102 12.42 0.94 1.62
CA GLY A 102 11.11 1.60 1.74
C GLY A 102 10.26 1.59 0.48
N VAL A 103 10.52 0.67 -0.46
CA VAL A 103 9.73 0.48 -1.69
C VAL A 103 9.07 -0.90 -1.66
N ASP A 104 7.75 -0.94 -1.67
CA ASP A 104 7.00 -2.18 -1.79
C ASP A 104 6.77 -2.54 -3.28
N LEU A 105 7.57 -3.48 -3.79
CA LEU A 105 7.43 -3.95 -5.17
C LEU A 105 6.09 -4.62 -5.45
N THR A 106 5.45 -5.22 -4.44
CA THR A 106 4.16 -5.90 -4.64
C THR A 106 3.04 -4.88 -4.90
N ALA A 107 3.12 -3.70 -4.26
CA ALA A 107 2.21 -2.59 -4.49
C ALA A 107 2.50 -1.86 -5.81
N VAL A 108 3.77 -1.68 -6.16
CA VAL A 108 4.16 -0.98 -7.40
C VAL A 108 3.96 -1.87 -8.64
N GLY A 109 4.02 -3.19 -8.48
CA GLY A 109 3.67 -4.18 -9.50
C GLY A 109 4.70 -4.38 -10.61
N SER A 110 5.80 -3.63 -10.63
CA SER A 110 6.88 -3.79 -11.61
C SER A 110 8.25 -3.39 -11.05
N ILE A 111 9.29 -4.14 -11.43
CA ILE A 111 10.69 -3.84 -11.07
C ILE A 111 11.12 -2.49 -11.65
N ALA A 112 10.72 -2.19 -12.89
CA ALA A 112 11.08 -0.93 -13.54
C ALA A 112 10.47 0.28 -12.82
N ALA A 113 9.21 0.16 -12.38
CA ALA A 113 8.54 1.20 -11.60
C ALA A 113 9.15 1.31 -10.19
N GLY A 114 9.50 0.18 -9.55
CA GLY A 114 10.20 0.17 -8.27
C GLY A 114 11.58 0.80 -8.33
N SER A 115 12.37 0.52 -9.38
CA SER A 115 13.69 1.14 -9.60
C SER A 115 13.57 2.66 -9.76
N ARG A 116 12.62 3.14 -10.56
CA ARG A 116 12.37 4.59 -10.70
C ARG A 116 11.95 5.24 -9.38
N LEU A 117 11.08 4.58 -8.62
CA LEU A 117 10.64 5.08 -7.31
C LEU A 117 11.80 5.15 -6.31
N LEU A 118 12.66 4.13 -6.30
CA LEU A 118 13.84 4.11 -5.45
C LEU A 118 14.81 5.24 -5.80
N ALA A 119 15.12 5.43 -7.08
CA ALA A 119 15.97 6.52 -7.54
C ALA A 119 15.40 7.89 -7.13
N GLU A 120 14.08 8.06 -7.22
CA GLU A 120 13.41 9.28 -6.78
C GLU A 120 13.47 9.47 -5.25
N HIS A 121 13.34 8.40 -4.46
CA HIS A 121 13.50 8.46 -3.00
C HIS A 121 14.92 8.85 -2.58
N GLU A 122 15.93 8.34 -3.27
CA GLU A 122 17.35 8.67 -3.07
C GLU A 122 17.61 10.13 -3.46
N ARG A 123 17.06 10.60 -4.59
CA ARG A 123 17.11 12.01 -5.00
C ARG A 123 16.47 12.93 -3.96
N ILE A 124 15.26 12.62 -3.50
CA ILE A 124 14.57 13.42 -2.46
C ILE A 124 15.38 13.46 -1.16
N GLN A 125 16.09 12.39 -0.83
CA GLN A 125 16.92 12.32 0.38
C GLN A 125 18.11 13.28 0.34
N THR A 126 18.69 13.50 -0.83
CA THR A 126 19.88 14.36 -1.00
C THR A 126 19.54 15.83 -1.18
N LEU A 127 18.28 16.17 -1.46
CA LEU A 127 17.82 17.55 -1.56
C LEU A 127 17.98 18.29 -0.23
N GLY A 128 18.59 19.48 -0.31
CA GLY A 128 18.57 20.46 0.78
C GLY A 128 17.18 21.08 0.95
N ARG A 129 17.01 21.87 2.02
CA ARG A 129 15.71 22.46 2.37
C ARG A 129 15.07 23.26 1.22
N THR A 130 15.84 24.12 0.55
CA THR A 130 15.36 24.96 -0.56
C THR A 130 14.85 24.11 -1.73
N GLY A 131 15.62 23.09 -2.12
CA GLY A 131 15.21 22.17 -3.19
C GLY A 131 13.95 21.36 -2.84
N LEU A 132 13.75 21.00 -1.57
CA LEU A 132 12.51 20.34 -1.12
C LEU A 132 11.31 21.29 -1.23
N GLU A 133 11.47 22.57 -0.89
CA GLU A 133 10.42 23.59 -0.97
C GLU A 133 10.05 23.91 -2.44
N GLU A 134 11.05 24.01 -3.32
CA GLU A 134 10.85 24.15 -4.77
C GLU A 134 10.07 22.97 -5.35
N GLU A 135 10.42 21.75 -4.94
CA GLU A 135 9.75 20.55 -5.43
C GLU A 135 8.33 20.41 -4.93
N CYS A 136 8.08 20.76 -3.67
CA CYS A 136 6.72 20.86 -3.15
C CYS A 136 5.91 21.87 -3.97
N SER A 137 6.48 23.04 -4.25
CA SER A 137 5.83 24.09 -5.03
C SER A 137 5.49 23.62 -6.45
N ARG A 138 6.42 22.93 -7.12
CA ARG A 138 6.18 22.35 -8.47
C ARG A 138 5.02 21.36 -8.48
N LEU A 139 4.86 20.56 -7.42
CA LEU A 139 3.80 19.57 -7.29
C LEU A 139 2.49 20.15 -6.74
N GLY A 140 2.44 21.45 -6.45
CA GLY A 140 1.27 22.10 -5.83
C GLY A 140 1.06 21.68 -4.37
N MET A 141 2.10 21.18 -3.70
CA MET A 141 2.08 20.87 -2.27
C MET A 141 2.43 22.13 -1.46
N PRO A 142 1.67 22.46 -0.40
CA PRO A 142 2.01 23.59 0.45
C PRO A 142 3.28 23.26 1.26
N ALA A 143 4.38 23.92 0.91
CA ALA A 143 5.57 23.97 1.74
C ALA A 143 5.33 24.98 2.87
N GLN A 144 4.58 24.60 3.90
CA GLN A 144 4.41 25.48 5.05
C GLN A 144 5.79 25.75 5.67
N SER A 145 6.11 27.03 5.91
CA SER A 145 7.43 27.47 6.39
C SER A 145 7.90 26.80 7.70
N ARG A 146 6.98 26.25 8.50
CA ARG A 146 7.26 25.54 9.76
C ARG A 146 7.61 24.06 9.61
N GLN A 147 7.52 23.47 8.42
CA GLN A 147 7.79 22.04 8.25
C GLN A 147 9.28 21.73 8.30
N SER A 148 9.61 20.59 8.92
CA SER A 148 10.96 20.05 8.91
C SER A 148 11.28 19.47 7.53
N SER A 149 12.56 19.46 7.15
CA SER A 149 13.00 18.82 5.91
C SER A 149 12.59 17.35 5.84
N ALA A 150 12.55 16.66 6.98
CA ALA A 150 12.08 15.27 7.08
C ALA A 150 10.60 15.11 6.71
N GLU A 151 9.74 16.05 7.11
CA GLU A 151 8.32 16.04 6.75
C GLU A 151 8.11 16.33 5.26
N LEU A 152 8.85 17.29 4.70
CA LEU A 152 8.82 17.57 3.26
C LEU A 152 9.27 16.35 2.45
N GLN A 153 10.37 15.69 2.86
CA GLN A 153 10.83 14.45 2.25
C GLN A 153 9.77 13.34 2.34
N ARG A 154 9.10 13.18 3.48
CA ARG A 154 8.02 12.19 3.65
C ARG A 154 6.86 12.44 2.68
N ARG A 155 6.42 13.69 2.52
CA ARG A 155 5.34 14.09 1.60
C ARG A 155 5.73 13.85 0.15
N LEU A 156 6.91 14.30 -0.26
CA LEU A 156 7.45 14.10 -1.61
C LEU A 156 7.54 12.62 -1.98
N ARG A 157 8.05 11.78 -1.07
CA ARG A 157 8.10 10.32 -1.28
C ARG A 157 6.72 9.71 -1.43
N LYS A 158 5.71 10.20 -0.68
CA LYS A 158 4.32 9.74 -0.84
C LYS A 158 3.74 10.10 -2.21
N VAL A 159 4.00 11.31 -2.71
CA VAL A 159 3.60 11.71 -4.07
C VAL A 159 4.34 10.89 -5.13
N ALA A 160 5.62 10.61 -4.94
CA ALA A 160 6.39 9.74 -5.83
C ALA A 160 5.76 8.32 -5.88
N LEU A 161 5.35 7.77 -4.74
CA LEU A 161 4.64 6.49 -4.67
C LEU A 161 3.33 6.52 -5.47
N TRP A 162 2.47 7.54 -5.30
CA TRP A 162 1.23 7.64 -6.07
C TRP A 162 1.46 7.72 -7.58
N ASN A 163 2.55 8.36 -8.02
CA ASN A 163 2.94 8.38 -9.42
C ASN A 163 3.45 7.02 -9.93
N ALA A 164 3.97 6.16 -9.05
CA ALA A 164 4.46 4.83 -9.39
C ALA A 164 3.39 3.72 -9.31
N LEU A 165 2.32 3.90 -8.53
CA LEU A 165 1.27 2.89 -8.34
C LEU A 165 0.50 2.58 -9.65
N PRO A 166 0.07 1.34 -9.90
CA PRO A 166 -0.94 1.01 -10.91
C PRO A 166 -2.21 1.87 -10.75
N LEU A 167 -2.90 2.18 -11.85
CA LEU A 167 -4.08 3.07 -11.80
C LEU A 167 -5.18 2.50 -10.88
N GLU A 168 -5.34 1.19 -10.85
CA GLU A 168 -6.32 0.46 -10.04
C GLU A 168 -6.07 0.70 -8.54
N LEU A 169 -4.80 0.67 -8.13
CA LEU A 169 -4.38 0.92 -6.75
C LEU A 169 -4.42 2.41 -6.42
N LEU A 170 -4.10 3.29 -7.37
CA LEU A 170 -4.25 4.73 -7.20
C LEU A 170 -5.74 5.11 -7.00
N PHE A 171 -6.65 4.51 -7.75
CA PHE A 171 -8.09 4.68 -7.54
C PHE A 171 -8.53 4.14 -6.17
N ALA A 172 -7.95 3.03 -5.71
CA ALA A 172 -8.22 2.51 -4.37
C ALA A 172 -7.76 3.50 -3.29
N GLU A 173 -6.59 4.11 -3.43
CA GLU A 173 -6.09 5.16 -2.55
C GLU A 173 -7.04 6.37 -2.54
N CYS A 174 -7.48 6.85 -3.70
CA CYS A 174 -8.47 7.94 -3.79
C CYS A 174 -9.76 7.61 -3.04
N ARG A 175 -10.31 6.40 -3.20
CA ARG A 175 -11.51 5.97 -2.47
C ARG A 175 -11.29 5.94 -0.97
N LEU A 176 -10.14 5.45 -0.49
CA LEU A 176 -9.79 5.45 0.93
C LEU A 176 -9.68 6.87 1.52
N THR A 177 -9.30 7.84 0.71
CA THR A 177 -9.22 9.25 1.10
C THR A 177 -10.55 10.01 1.00
N GLY A 178 -11.64 9.34 0.60
CA GLY A 178 -12.97 9.95 0.48
C GLY A 178 -13.19 10.73 -0.82
N LEU A 179 -12.33 10.59 -1.83
CA LEU A 179 -12.47 11.24 -3.13
C LEU A 179 -13.50 10.48 -3.99
N ARG A 180 -14.70 11.06 -4.14
CA ARG A 180 -15.82 10.51 -4.94
C ARG A 180 -15.62 10.65 -6.45
N SER A 181 -14.74 11.55 -6.88
CA SER A 181 -14.37 11.83 -8.29
C SER A 181 -13.73 10.64 -9.02
N ALA A 182 -13.22 9.65 -8.27
CA ALA A 182 -12.58 8.45 -8.81
C ALA A 182 -13.51 7.50 -9.60
N GLY A 183 -14.83 7.69 -9.51
CA GLY A 183 -15.81 6.74 -10.06
C GLY A 183 -16.62 7.23 -11.26
N HIS A 184 -16.74 8.53 -11.50
CA HIS A 184 -17.61 9.08 -12.55
C HIS A 184 -16.95 10.30 -13.19
N ARG A 185 -16.44 10.16 -14.41
CA ARG A 185 -16.41 11.21 -15.42
C ARG A 185 -16.00 10.66 -16.78
N SER A 186 -16.61 11.23 -17.80
CA SER A 186 -16.85 10.77 -19.15
C SER A 186 -15.60 10.38 -19.94
N HIS A 187 -15.82 9.53 -20.95
CA HIS A 187 -14.91 9.07 -21.99
C HIS A 187 -14.21 10.19 -22.82
N GLU A 188 -14.39 11.47 -22.46
CA GLU A 188 -13.93 12.66 -23.20
C GLU A 188 -12.60 13.24 -22.66
N GLU A 189 -12.11 12.80 -21.50
CA GLU A 189 -10.83 13.23 -20.93
C GLU A 189 -9.80 12.09 -20.90
N ALA A 190 -9.46 11.53 -22.06
CA ALA A 190 -8.37 10.54 -22.19
C ALA A 190 -6.97 11.10 -21.86
N GLY A 191 -6.85 12.40 -21.56
CA GLY A 191 -5.60 13.02 -21.11
C GLY A 191 -5.35 12.79 -19.61
N ASP A 192 -4.08 12.61 -19.21
CA ASP A 192 -3.51 12.63 -17.85
C ASP A 192 -4.45 12.28 -16.65
N ALA A 193 -5.08 11.10 -16.68
CA ALA A 193 -5.90 10.62 -15.57
C ALA A 193 -5.10 10.50 -14.25
N ARG A 194 -3.85 10.02 -14.34
CA ARG A 194 -2.95 9.88 -13.20
C ARG A 194 -2.67 11.23 -12.53
N GLY A 195 -2.23 12.22 -13.29
CA GLY A 195 -1.89 13.53 -12.74
C GLY A 195 -3.10 14.23 -12.12
N ARG A 196 -4.31 14.04 -12.67
CA ARG A 196 -5.55 14.51 -12.01
C ARG A 196 -5.73 13.87 -10.63
N LEU A 197 -5.69 12.54 -10.54
CA LEU A 197 -5.87 11.82 -9.27
C LEU A 197 -4.80 12.17 -8.24
N VAL A 198 -3.54 12.30 -8.67
CA VAL A 198 -2.43 12.70 -7.79
C VAL A 198 -2.65 14.12 -7.25
N ARG A 199 -3.09 15.07 -8.09
CA ARG A 199 -3.43 16.44 -7.63
C ARG A 199 -4.58 16.43 -6.64
N GLU A 200 -5.63 15.64 -6.87
CA GLU A 200 -6.74 15.51 -5.93
C GLU A 200 -6.29 14.90 -4.59
N LEU A 201 -5.41 13.89 -4.61
CA LEU A 201 -4.82 13.30 -3.40
C LEU A 201 -3.94 14.28 -2.63
N ILE A 202 -3.14 15.08 -3.35
CA ILE A 202 -2.32 16.15 -2.75
C ILE A 202 -3.23 17.16 -2.05
N ALA A 203 -4.29 17.61 -2.71
CA ALA A 203 -5.26 18.53 -2.11
C ALA A 203 -5.91 17.90 -0.86
N ALA A 204 -6.42 16.67 -0.97
CA ALA A 204 -7.12 16.01 0.12
C ALA A 204 -6.23 15.75 1.36
N GLN A 205 -4.94 15.43 1.16
CA GLN A 205 -4.07 14.99 2.25
C GLN A 205 -3.10 16.06 2.76
N PHE A 206 -2.74 17.04 1.93
CA PHE A 206 -1.69 18.00 2.25
C PHE A 206 -2.17 19.46 2.29
N THR A 207 -3.34 19.79 1.74
CA THR A 207 -3.91 21.13 1.92
C THR A 207 -4.78 21.16 3.17
N GLU A 208 -4.37 21.97 4.15
CA GLU A 208 -5.28 22.39 5.21
C GLU A 208 -6.25 23.41 4.61
N VAL A 209 -7.54 23.23 4.88
CA VAL A 209 -8.57 24.22 4.57
C VAL A 209 -8.13 25.54 5.22
N PRO A 210 -8.03 26.66 4.48
CA PRO A 210 -7.80 27.95 5.11
C PRO A 210 -8.89 28.16 6.16
N LEU A 211 -8.49 28.42 7.41
CA LEU A 211 -9.44 28.96 8.38
C LEU A 211 -10.14 30.13 7.71
N PRO A 212 -11.50 30.17 7.68
CA PRO A 212 -12.20 31.21 6.96
C PRO A 212 -11.71 32.57 7.45
N GLU A 213 -11.13 33.37 6.55
CA GLU A 213 -10.78 34.74 6.83
C GLU A 213 -12.02 35.46 7.35
N ASP A 214 -11.83 36.19 8.45
CA ASP A 214 -12.83 36.90 9.22
C ASP A 214 -13.49 38.01 8.37
N ARG A 215 -14.36 37.60 7.43
CA ARG A 215 -15.24 38.52 6.71
C ARG A 215 -16.36 38.90 7.65
N GLY A 216 -16.08 39.96 8.40
CA GLY A 216 -17.01 40.96 8.91
C GLY A 216 -18.42 40.48 9.23
N GLN A 217 -18.68 40.32 10.53
CA GLN A 217 -19.94 40.69 11.19
C GLN A 217 -21.19 40.66 10.29
N ARG A 218 -21.53 39.48 9.76
CA ARG A 218 -22.92 39.16 9.49
C ARG A 218 -23.42 38.45 10.72
N GLN A 219 -24.36 39.09 11.40
CA GLN A 219 -25.03 38.62 12.61
C GLN A 219 -25.17 37.10 12.56
N ARG A 220 -24.29 36.42 13.29
CA ARG A 220 -24.49 35.03 13.63
C ARG A 220 -25.70 35.04 14.55
N HIS A 221 -26.88 34.87 13.99
CA HIS A 221 -27.88 34.07 14.69
C HIS A 221 -27.13 32.85 15.16
N GLU A 222 -26.99 32.70 16.49
CA GLU A 222 -26.42 31.51 17.09
C GLU A 222 -27.14 30.31 16.51
N PHE A 223 -26.53 29.71 15.48
CA PHE A 223 -26.86 28.38 15.07
C PHE A 223 -26.29 27.50 16.18
N ARG A 224 -27.02 27.42 17.30
CA ARG A 224 -26.90 26.29 18.21
C ARG A 224 -27.07 25.08 17.30
N PRO A 225 -26.02 24.28 17.06
CA PRO A 225 -26.23 23.05 16.32
C PRO A 225 -27.31 22.33 17.10
N ARG A 226 -28.44 22.04 16.45
CA ARG A 226 -29.37 21.06 16.99
C ARG A 226 -28.53 19.80 17.09
N VAL A 227 -27.98 19.54 18.28
CA VAL A 227 -27.33 18.29 18.62
C VAL A 227 -28.40 17.27 18.29
N ARG A 228 -28.28 16.63 17.12
CA ARG A 228 -29.07 15.45 16.81
C ARG A 228 -28.58 14.47 17.87
N ARG A 229 -29.36 14.35 18.94
CA ARG A 229 -29.05 13.42 20.03
C ARG A 229 -28.90 12.09 19.34
N GLU A 230 -27.66 11.59 19.34
CA GLU A 230 -27.35 10.26 18.86
C GLU A 230 -28.36 9.31 19.51
N PRO A 231 -29.09 8.50 18.72
CA PRO A 231 -30.15 7.68 19.25
C PRO A 231 -29.60 6.84 20.40
N GLU A 232 -30.31 6.80 21.53
CA GLU A 232 -29.81 6.21 22.79
C GLU A 232 -29.36 4.75 22.62
N SER A 233 -29.92 4.05 21.63
CA SER A 233 -29.48 2.73 21.21
C SER A 233 -28.01 2.69 20.79
N LEU A 234 -27.54 3.62 19.95
CA LEU A 234 -26.13 3.65 19.49
C LEU A 234 -25.16 3.96 20.63
N ARG A 235 -25.56 4.81 21.58
CA ARG A 235 -24.79 5.09 22.79
C ARG A 235 -24.61 3.84 23.65
N LYS A 236 -25.68 3.05 23.82
CA LYS A 236 -25.62 1.76 24.51
C LYS A 236 -24.69 0.78 23.80
N HIS A 237 -24.77 0.65 22.48
CA HIS A 237 -23.88 -0.25 21.72
C HIS A 237 -22.40 0.17 21.81
N ARG A 238 -22.10 1.48 21.82
CA ARG A 238 -20.73 1.99 22.04
C ARG A 238 -20.21 1.69 23.45
N GLN A 239 -21.07 1.80 24.47
CA GLN A 239 -20.71 1.42 25.83
C GLN A 239 -20.42 -0.08 25.96
N VAL A 240 -21.22 -0.93 25.30
CA VAL A 240 -20.99 -2.39 25.25
C VAL A 240 -19.64 -2.73 24.61
N LEU A 241 -19.23 -1.98 23.58
CA LEU A 241 -17.91 -2.13 22.96
C LEU A 241 -16.78 -1.32 23.63
N GLU A 242 -17.06 -0.65 24.75
CA GLU A 242 -16.11 0.22 25.48
C GLU A 242 -15.49 1.30 24.57
N LEU A 243 -16.29 1.94 23.73
CA LEU A 243 -15.85 2.92 22.74
C LEU A 243 -16.24 4.36 23.10
N PRO A 244 -15.39 5.35 22.80
CA PRO A 244 -15.73 6.75 22.96
C PRO A 244 -16.73 7.23 21.87
N PRO A 245 -17.44 8.36 22.10
CA PRO A 245 -18.46 8.87 21.18
C PRO A 245 -17.93 9.39 19.83
N ASP A 246 -16.62 9.52 19.69
CA ASP A 246 -15.90 9.87 18.46
C ASP A 246 -15.24 8.65 17.78
N ALA A 247 -15.49 7.43 18.28
CA ALA A 247 -14.90 6.20 17.75
C ALA A 247 -15.25 5.97 16.28
N SER A 248 -14.22 5.62 15.50
CA SER A 248 -14.31 5.30 14.08
C SER A 248 -14.73 3.85 13.82
N VAL A 249 -15.07 3.52 12.58
CA VAL A 249 -15.36 2.13 12.15
C VAL A 249 -14.19 1.17 12.44
N ALA A 250 -12.95 1.67 12.34
CA ALA A 250 -11.75 0.90 12.65
C ALA A 250 -11.69 0.55 14.14
N ASP A 251 -12.09 1.48 15.02
CA ASP A 251 -12.14 1.28 16.47
C ASP A 251 -13.24 0.27 16.86
N VAL A 252 -14.40 0.34 16.21
CA VAL A 252 -15.48 -0.64 16.37
C VAL A 252 -15.01 -2.06 16.05
N ARG A 253 -14.31 -2.24 14.92
CA ARG A 253 -13.75 -3.54 14.53
C ARG A 253 -12.66 -4.03 15.48
N ARG A 254 -11.85 -3.11 16.01
CA ARG A 254 -10.78 -3.44 16.97
C ARG A 254 -11.35 -3.85 18.33
N ALA A 255 -12.34 -3.12 18.84
CA ALA A 255 -13.01 -3.43 20.10
C ALA A 255 -13.75 -4.77 20.04
N TYR A 256 -14.47 -5.03 18.94
CA TYR A 256 -15.14 -6.31 18.72
C TYR A 256 -14.16 -7.49 18.79
N ARG A 257 -13.02 -7.43 18.09
CA ARG A 257 -12.01 -8.52 18.14
C ARG A 257 -11.48 -8.75 19.55
N ARG A 258 -11.24 -7.68 20.31
CA ARG A 258 -10.76 -7.76 21.70
C ARG A 258 -11.80 -8.42 22.62
N LEU A 259 -13.05 -7.99 22.53
CA LEU A 259 -14.13 -8.47 23.40
C LEU A 259 -14.64 -9.86 23.01
N ALA A 260 -14.69 -10.18 21.71
CA ALA A 260 -15.04 -11.51 21.21
C ALA A 260 -14.05 -12.58 21.68
N LEU A 261 -12.76 -12.28 21.74
CA LEU A 261 -11.73 -13.18 22.28
C LEU A 261 -11.84 -13.36 23.80
N ARG A 262 -12.25 -12.30 24.52
CA ARG A 262 -12.40 -12.30 25.98
C ARG A 262 -13.64 -13.07 26.45
N HIS A 263 -14.73 -13.02 25.67
CA HIS A 263 -16.02 -13.62 26.03
C HIS A 263 -16.37 -14.86 25.20
N HIS A 264 -15.41 -15.41 24.44
CA HIS A 264 -15.65 -16.57 23.59
C HIS A 264 -16.14 -17.79 24.40
N PRO A 265 -17.26 -18.41 24.03
CA PRO A 265 -17.85 -19.51 24.80
C PRO A 265 -16.94 -20.75 24.90
N ASP A 266 -16.08 -20.96 23.91
CA ASP A 266 -15.11 -22.07 23.87
C ASP A 266 -13.98 -21.92 24.91
N LYS A 267 -13.58 -20.68 25.25
CA LYS A 267 -12.49 -20.42 26.20
C LYS A 267 -12.95 -20.29 27.65
N ASN A 268 -14.24 -19.98 27.87
CA ASN A 268 -14.81 -19.72 29.20
C ASN A 268 -15.73 -20.85 29.71
N ALA A 269 -15.63 -22.05 29.12
CA ALA A 269 -16.56 -23.16 29.30
C ALA A 269 -16.67 -23.74 30.73
N ARG A 270 -15.75 -23.40 31.66
CA ARG A 270 -15.68 -24.05 32.99
C ARG A 270 -16.22 -23.24 34.18
N GLN A 271 -16.46 -21.93 34.08
CA GLN A 271 -16.79 -21.12 35.28
C GLN A 271 -17.97 -20.14 35.15
N ALA A 272 -18.45 -19.80 33.95
CA ALA A 272 -19.62 -18.91 33.81
C ALA A 272 -20.23 -18.98 32.39
N LYS A 273 -20.83 -20.13 32.06
CA LYS A 273 -21.35 -20.41 30.71
C LYS A 273 -22.43 -19.42 30.28
N ASP A 274 -23.35 -19.08 31.19
CA ASP A 274 -24.51 -18.23 30.88
C ASP A 274 -24.10 -16.75 30.75
N ALA A 275 -23.36 -16.21 31.71
CA ALA A 275 -22.92 -14.81 31.69
C ALA A 275 -21.89 -14.50 30.57
N SER A 276 -21.05 -15.45 30.17
CA SER A 276 -20.14 -15.28 29.03
C SER A 276 -20.87 -15.37 27.69
N SER A 277 -21.93 -16.19 27.60
CA SER A 277 -22.75 -16.32 26.40
C SER A 277 -23.63 -15.09 26.16
N GLU A 278 -24.22 -14.53 27.22
CA GLU A 278 -25.01 -13.29 27.14
C GLU A 278 -24.15 -12.10 26.71
N ARG A 279 -22.99 -11.90 27.35
CA ARG A 279 -22.04 -10.83 26.98
C ARG A 279 -21.50 -10.97 25.56
N PHE A 280 -21.24 -12.20 25.10
CA PHE A 280 -20.81 -12.42 23.72
C PHE A 280 -21.92 -12.03 22.73
N ARG A 281 -23.18 -12.35 23.05
CA ARG A 281 -24.33 -11.97 22.22
C ARG A 281 -24.50 -10.45 22.15
N GLU A 282 -24.39 -9.75 23.27
CA GLU A 282 -24.45 -8.28 23.34
C GLU A 282 -23.34 -7.62 22.52
N VAL A 283 -22.11 -8.15 22.60
CA VAL A 283 -20.95 -7.65 21.83
C VAL A 283 -21.16 -7.83 20.32
N VAL A 284 -21.73 -8.95 19.89
CA VAL A 284 -22.04 -9.21 18.47
C VAL A 284 -23.17 -8.29 17.97
N GLU A 285 -24.21 -8.09 18.77
CA GLU A 285 -25.33 -7.20 18.45
C GLU A 285 -24.87 -5.74 18.32
N ALA A 286 -24.07 -5.26 19.29
CA ALA A 286 -23.49 -3.92 19.27
C ALA A 286 -22.58 -3.68 18.06
N TYR A 287 -21.79 -4.68 17.69
CA TYR A 287 -20.93 -4.61 16.51
C TYR A 287 -21.73 -4.45 15.20
N LYS A 288 -22.81 -5.22 15.04
CA LYS A 288 -23.68 -5.15 13.86
C LYS A 288 -24.39 -3.79 13.76
N ALA A 289 -25.03 -3.36 14.86
CA ALA A 289 -25.77 -2.10 14.89
C ALA A 289 -24.88 -0.88 14.60
N LEU A 290 -23.63 -0.89 15.08
CA LEU A 290 -22.67 0.18 14.81
C LEU A 290 -22.15 0.13 13.37
N LEU A 291 -21.86 -1.05 12.82
CA LEU A 291 -21.45 -1.17 11.42
C LEU A 291 -22.54 -0.73 10.45
N ASP A 292 -23.79 -1.10 10.70
CA ASP A 292 -24.93 -0.70 9.85
C ASP A 292 -25.14 0.82 9.92
N HIS A 293 -24.99 1.43 11.10
CA HIS A 293 -25.08 2.88 11.26
C HIS A 293 -23.98 3.62 10.49
N PHE A 294 -22.72 3.18 10.59
CA PHE A 294 -21.63 3.78 9.84
C PHE A 294 -21.72 3.51 8.33
N GLY A 295 -22.33 2.39 7.93
CA GLY A 295 -22.59 2.06 6.53
C GLY A 295 -23.71 2.89 5.87
N GLN A 296 -24.67 3.40 6.65
CA GLN A 296 -25.75 4.27 6.16
C GLN A 296 -25.40 5.77 6.13
N GLN A 297 -24.25 6.17 6.70
CA GLN A 297 -23.75 7.56 6.65
C GLN A 297 -22.70 7.81 5.55
N GLY A 298 -22.40 6.80 4.72
CA GLY A 298 -21.58 6.91 3.50
C GLY A 298 -22.43 6.87 2.24
#